data_AF-A0A238VVE3-F1
#
_entry.id   AF-A0A238VVE3-F1
#
_cell.length_a   1.000
_cell.length_b   1.000
_cell.length_c   1.000
_cell.angle_alpha   90.00
_cell.angle_beta   90.00
_cell.angle_gamma   90.00
#
_symmetry.space_group_name_H-M   'P 1'
#
loop_
_entity.id
_entity.type
_entity.pdbx_description
1 polymer ?
#
loop_
_entity_poly.entity_id
_entity_poly.type
_entity_poly.pdbx_seq_one_letter_code
_entity_poly.pdbx_strand_id
1 'polypeptide(L)'
;MKRLISERITIIASALGILLNLFLIPIQSRIWNGSQDCAISNFLTTFLAKDALLDEPVKSTLNMPQEYFKYGHYFVLVYFSLLIAIWTSSFIRQQWLKNSALLITSIALSANVLIYWASEYLTIYAREIFFIYIEVPAITILLLLFTIIAYKSKEQDHSKWKKYVYLLPVLLSLLWTILFQYIPHAPILALLICILILSLNNQQMPKIDTKLNWYAIIIRIAAIILIVISFGISIGIKYQPTTIIGENQEIKIEAFSKNSGIELYVFNTGFNRMAKALSPTYKKWRPCPIYLIKHPKFGYVLFDSGISEKVALEGQNGLGFPMSFLFESKSKLEMLAFNQIKQLGIKPEDIKYLAISHLHDDHIGTVDAFKNAVLIMNSKANTKEGSLTRFTAASSFKESNSSLGKSYDLFGDKTIQLIEKPGHTDSDLMLLVTLNQGPVLLSGDAVVHDDWLKSNDVERLPTQPAKAAQNRNNIRNLETKMPEFIVFPGHDMPNIPKNRTDIHIINPEFFKTRNLNIK
;
A
#
# COMPACT_ATOMS: atom_id res chain seq x y z
N MET A 1 11.28 39.34 25.00
CA MET A 1 11.74 38.64 23.77
C MET A 1 11.47 37.13 23.81
N LYS A 2 12.33 36.25 24.35
CA LYS A 2 12.20 34.77 24.21
C LYS A 2 10.80 34.18 24.50
N ARG A 3 10.11 34.58 25.58
CA ARG A 3 8.74 34.10 25.90
C ARG A 3 7.68 34.54 24.88
N LEU A 4 7.80 35.74 24.28
CA LEU A 4 6.92 36.21 23.20
C LEU A 4 7.11 35.39 21.91
N ILE A 5 8.35 35.00 21.60
CA ILE A 5 8.65 34.12 20.46
C ILE A 5 8.05 32.72 20.72
N SER A 6 8.23 32.19 21.93
CA SER A 6 7.66 30.90 22.35
C SER A 6 6.13 30.88 22.18
N GLU A 7 5.42 31.89 22.70
CA GLU A 7 3.95 31.95 22.62
C GLU A 7 3.46 32.13 21.16
N ARG A 8 4.19 32.89 20.33
CA ARG A 8 3.89 32.98 18.88
C ARG A 8 4.03 31.63 18.19
N ILE A 9 5.06 30.84 18.51
CA ILE A 9 5.22 29.48 17.97
C ILE A 9 4.08 28.58 18.46
N THR A 10 3.63 28.71 19.71
CA THR A 10 2.46 27.97 20.23
C THR A 10 1.20 28.26 19.42
N ILE A 11 0.90 29.54 19.16
CA ILE A 11 -0.26 29.98 18.39
C ILE A 11 -0.18 29.44 16.95
N ILE A 12 0.98 29.60 16.29
CA ILE A 12 1.20 29.15 14.90
C ILE A 12 1.08 27.62 14.79
N ALA A 13 1.74 26.86 15.68
CA ALA A 13 1.68 25.40 15.66
C ALA A 13 0.27 24.88 15.98
N SER A 14 -0.46 25.53 16.91
CA SER A 14 -1.85 25.17 17.19
C SER A 14 -2.75 25.44 15.98
N ALA A 15 -2.63 26.61 15.36
CA ALA A 15 -3.41 26.97 14.18
C ALA A 15 -3.13 26.05 12.96
N LEU A 16 -1.85 25.71 12.73
CA LEU A 16 -1.45 24.75 11.69
C LEU A 16 -2.05 23.37 11.96
N GLY A 17 -1.93 22.86 13.19
CA GLY A 17 -2.50 21.57 13.58
C GLY A 17 -4.03 21.55 13.47
N ILE A 18 -4.72 22.65 13.80
CA ILE A 18 -6.18 22.78 13.64
C ILE A 18 -6.56 22.71 12.16
N LEU A 19 -5.87 23.46 11.29
CA LEU A 19 -6.13 23.47 9.86
C LEU A 19 -5.90 22.09 9.23
N LEU A 20 -4.82 21.40 9.62
CA LEU A 20 -4.55 20.03 9.19
C LEU A 20 -5.62 19.03 9.68
N ASN A 21 -6.09 19.13 10.92
CA ASN A 21 -7.18 18.29 11.41
C ASN A 21 -8.51 18.55 10.68
N LEU A 22 -8.87 19.82 10.47
CA LEU A 22 -10.10 20.21 9.77
C LEU A 22 -10.08 19.82 8.28
N PHE A 23 -8.91 19.54 7.70
CA PHE A 23 -8.77 18.93 6.39
C PHE A 23 -8.84 17.40 6.45
N LEU A 24 -8.07 16.76 7.34
CA LEU A 24 -7.90 15.30 7.35
C LEU A 24 -9.04 14.52 8.03
N ILE A 25 -9.70 15.08 9.05
CA ILE A 25 -10.80 14.40 9.76
C ILE A 25 -12.01 14.16 8.86
N PRO A 26 -12.50 15.15 8.06
CA PRO A 26 -13.54 14.92 7.06
C PRO A 26 -13.24 13.74 6.12
N ILE A 27 -12.00 13.66 5.63
CA ILE A 27 -11.57 12.63 4.67
C ILE A 27 -11.57 11.25 5.34
N GLN A 28 -11.01 11.15 6.56
CA GLN A 28 -11.01 9.88 7.30
C GLN A 28 -12.40 9.43 7.75
N SER A 29 -13.30 10.36 8.11
CA SER A 29 -14.70 10.00 8.32
C SER A 29 -15.33 9.46 7.05
N ARG A 30 -15.07 10.11 5.91
CA ARG A 30 -15.70 9.74 4.66
C ARG A 30 -15.24 8.38 4.15
N ILE A 31 -14.00 8.00 4.46
CA ILE A 31 -13.48 6.64 4.26
C ILE A 31 -14.17 5.67 5.22
N TRP A 32 -14.28 6.00 6.51
CA TRP A 32 -14.85 5.12 7.54
C TRP A 32 -16.34 4.85 7.36
N ASN A 33 -17.14 5.90 7.14
CA ASN A 33 -18.60 5.86 7.13
C ASN A 33 -19.19 5.70 5.71
N GLY A 34 -18.34 5.66 4.67
CA GLY A 34 -18.77 5.47 3.28
C GLY A 34 -19.76 6.54 2.83
N SER A 35 -20.70 6.16 1.96
CA SER A 35 -21.79 7.04 1.50
C SER A 35 -22.70 7.56 2.63
N GLN A 36 -22.68 6.93 3.80
CA GLN A 36 -23.55 7.24 4.95
C GLN A 36 -23.00 8.36 5.86
N ASP A 37 -21.81 8.86 5.57
CA ASP A 37 -21.12 9.92 6.33
C ASP A 37 -21.88 11.26 6.35
N CYS A 38 -21.56 12.13 7.31
CA CYS A 38 -22.23 13.41 7.49
C CYS A 38 -22.06 14.34 6.27
N ALA A 39 -23.07 15.18 6.01
CA ALA A 39 -23.10 16.04 4.83
C ALA A 39 -21.89 17.00 4.71
N ILE A 40 -21.30 17.42 5.85
CA ILE A 40 -20.12 18.29 5.89
C ILE A 40 -18.89 17.52 5.39
N SER A 41 -18.66 16.30 5.88
CA SER A 41 -17.54 15.47 5.48
C SER A 41 -17.67 14.99 4.02
N ASN A 42 -18.88 14.62 3.60
CA ASN A 42 -19.22 14.33 2.20
C ASN A 42 -18.89 15.52 1.27
N PHE A 43 -19.34 16.74 1.62
CA PHE A 43 -19.08 17.95 0.84
C PHE A 43 -17.58 18.24 0.75
N LEU A 44 -16.86 18.29 1.88
CA LEU A 44 -15.43 18.62 1.91
C LEU A 44 -14.60 17.59 1.13
N THR A 45 -14.84 16.30 1.34
CA THR A 45 -14.10 15.22 0.67
C THR A 45 -14.30 15.27 -0.85
N THR A 46 -15.49 15.65 -1.34
CA THR A 46 -15.79 15.80 -2.77
C THR A 46 -14.91 16.85 -3.48
N PHE A 47 -14.41 17.85 -2.76
CA PHE A 47 -13.46 18.84 -3.31
C PHE A 47 -11.99 18.52 -3.02
N LEU A 48 -11.69 17.83 -1.91
CA LEU A 48 -10.33 17.72 -1.35
C LEU A 48 -9.68 16.34 -1.55
N ALA A 49 -10.45 15.27 -1.72
CA ALA A 49 -9.99 13.89 -1.82
C ALA A 49 -11.05 12.99 -2.48
N LYS A 50 -11.26 13.12 -3.80
CA LYS A 50 -12.31 12.36 -4.52
C LYS A 50 -12.10 10.85 -4.51
N ASP A 51 -10.85 10.42 -4.40
CA ASP A 51 -10.42 9.03 -4.23
C ASP A 51 -10.85 8.43 -2.89
N ALA A 52 -11.08 9.26 -1.85
CA ALA A 52 -11.61 8.82 -0.55
C ALA A 52 -13.15 8.60 -0.53
N LEU A 53 -13.84 8.76 -1.67
CA LEU A 53 -15.29 8.59 -1.77
C LEU A 53 -15.69 7.11 -1.97
N LEU A 54 -15.55 6.30 -0.92
CA LEU A 54 -16.00 4.91 -0.90
C LEU A 54 -17.52 4.79 -0.74
N ASP A 55 -18.19 3.85 -1.42
CA ASP A 55 -19.66 3.74 -1.32
C ASP A 55 -20.11 3.06 -0.01
N GLU A 56 -19.41 2.01 0.41
CA GLU A 56 -19.69 1.24 1.63
C GLU A 56 -18.88 1.74 2.85
N PRO A 57 -19.43 1.65 4.08
CA PRO A 57 -18.69 1.92 5.30
C PRO A 57 -17.69 0.79 5.64
N VAL A 58 -16.62 1.13 6.36
CA VAL A 58 -15.62 0.18 6.85
C VAL A 58 -16.17 -0.61 8.04
N LYS A 59 -16.22 -1.94 7.88
CA LYS A 59 -16.90 -2.86 8.82
C LYS A 59 -15.99 -3.43 9.91
N SER A 60 -14.68 -3.17 9.85
CA SER A 60 -13.71 -3.61 10.85
C SER A 60 -12.39 -2.83 10.77
N THR A 61 -11.77 -2.58 11.91
CA THR A 61 -10.39 -2.07 12.04
C THR A 61 -9.33 -2.97 11.39
N LEU A 62 -9.64 -4.24 11.17
CA LEU A 62 -8.72 -5.25 10.64
C LEU A 62 -8.53 -5.10 9.10
N ASN A 63 -9.59 -4.75 8.38
CA ASN A 63 -9.59 -4.58 6.92
C ASN A 63 -9.89 -3.13 6.53
N MET A 64 -8.95 -2.25 6.87
CA MET A 64 -8.97 -0.86 6.40
C MET A 64 -8.62 -0.77 4.90
N PRO A 65 -9.30 0.07 4.11
CA PRO A 65 -8.97 0.31 2.71
C PRO A 65 -7.66 1.11 2.57
N GLN A 66 -7.01 1.09 1.41
CA GLN A 66 -5.69 1.72 1.23
C GLN A 66 -5.72 3.24 1.48
N GLU A 67 -6.84 3.89 1.13
CA GLU A 67 -7.12 5.30 1.35
C GLU A 67 -7.03 5.67 2.83
N TYR A 68 -7.49 4.79 3.73
CA TYR A 68 -7.42 5.00 5.18
C TYR A 68 -5.96 5.16 5.64
N PHE A 69 -5.07 4.32 5.13
CA PHE A 69 -3.64 4.42 5.41
C PHE A 69 -3.04 5.64 4.71
N LYS A 70 -3.31 5.86 3.43
CA LYS A 70 -2.84 7.02 2.63
C LYS A 70 -3.08 8.35 3.34
N TYR A 71 -4.31 8.62 3.78
CA TYR A 71 -4.63 9.85 4.52
C TYR A 71 -4.18 9.81 5.99
N GLY A 72 -4.00 8.61 6.56
CA GLY A 72 -3.48 8.39 7.90
C GLY A 72 -2.03 8.88 8.07
N HIS A 73 -1.19 8.67 7.05
CA HIS A 73 0.22 9.11 7.04
C HIS A 73 0.39 10.60 7.40
N TYR A 74 -0.54 11.47 7.00
CA TYR A 74 -0.47 12.92 7.25
C TYR A 74 -0.76 13.33 8.69
N PHE A 75 -1.39 12.49 9.51
CA PHE A 75 -1.63 12.80 10.93
C PHE A 75 -0.33 12.90 11.74
N VAL A 76 0.78 12.35 11.24
CA VAL A 76 2.12 12.59 11.80
C VAL A 76 2.42 14.11 11.92
N LEU A 77 1.97 14.93 10.97
CA LEU A 77 2.13 16.39 10.97
C LEU A 77 1.23 17.07 12.02
N VAL A 78 0.04 16.53 12.25
CA VAL A 78 -0.87 16.95 13.33
C VAL A 78 -0.24 16.69 14.70
N TYR A 79 0.35 15.51 14.90
CA TYR A 79 1.05 15.16 16.14
C TYR A 79 2.32 15.99 16.37
N PHE A 80 3.12 16.26 15.34
CA PHE A 80 4.25 17.19 15.44
C PHE A 80 3.78 18.61 15.79
N SER A 81 2.69 19.09 15.19
CA SER A 81 2.08 20.39 15.51
C SER A 81 1.67 20.46 16.99
N LEU A 82 1.02 19.41 17.51
CA LEU A 82 0.65 19.29 18.91
C LEU A 82 1.87 19.26 19.85
N LEU A 83 2.91 18.49 19.53
CA LEU A 83 4.15 18.47 20.31
C LEU A 83 4.82 19.84 20.38
N ILE A 84 4.93 20.55 19.26
CA ILE A 84 5.53 21.89 19.20
C ILE A 84 4.68 22.89 20.02
N ALA A 85 3.35 22.82 19.92
CA ALA A 85 2.45 23.67 20.67
C ALA A 85 2.56 23.43 22.18
N ILE A 86 2.51 22.18 22.64
CA ILE A 86 2.72 21.80 24.06
C ILE A 86 4.13 22.21 24.53
N TRP A 87 5.17 22.00 23.72
CA TRP A 87 6.55 22.31 24.10
C TRP A 87 6.77 23.81 24.32
N THR A 88 6.17 24.64 23.47
CA THR A 88 6.39 26.10 23.46
C THR A 88 5.42 26.88 24.36
N SER A 89 4.24 26.35 24.69
CA SER A 89 3.19 27.08 25.44
C SER A 89 3.67 27.60 26.80
N SER A 90 3.50 28.89 27.11
CA SER A 90 3.87 29.43 28.44
C SER A 90 2.73 29.44 29.47
N PHE A 91 1.49 29.06 29.10
CA PHE A 91 0.38 28.92 30.05
C PHE A 91 0.51 27.66 30.94
N ILE A 92 1.15 26.59 30.45
CA ILE A 92 1.41 25.37 31.23
C ILE A 92 2.58 25.61 32.20
N ARG A 93 2.33 26.37 33.28
CA ARG A 93 3.34 26.77 34.27
C ARG A 93 3.88 25.61 35.10
N GLN A 94 3.08 24.58 35.37
CA GLN A 94 3.53 23.40 36.13
C GLN A 94 4.33 22.46 35.21
N GLN A 95 5.66 22.46 35.38
CA GLN A 95 6.59 21.78 34.47
C GLN A 95 6.32 20.27 34.35
N TRP A 96 5.85 19.61 35.41
CA TRP A 96 5.49 18.18 35.38
C TRP A 96 4.33 17.89 34.43
N LEU A 97 3.21 18.62 34.53
CA LEU A 97 2.07 18.50 33.59
C LEU A 97 2.53 18.68 32.14
N LYS A 98 3.41 19.67 31.90
CA LYS A 98 3.96 19.97 30.58
C LYS A 98 4.79 18.81 30.02
N ASN A 99 5.57 18.14 30.87
CA ASN A 99 6.39 17.00 30.47
C ASN A 99 5.56 15.73 30.26
N SER A 100 4.58 15.46 31.14
CA SER A 100 3.63 14.36 30.97
C SER A 100 2.87 14.50 29.65
N ALA A 101 2.40 15.71 29.32
CA ALA A 101 1.71 15.98 28.06
C ALA A 101 2.62 15.71 26.85
N LEU A 102 3.89 16.13 26.88
CA LEU A 102 4.86 15.80 25.83
C LEU A 102 5.08 14.29 25.71
N LEU A 103 5.31 13.58 26.82
CA LEU A 103 5.54 12.14 26.81
C LEU A 103 4.37 11.36 26.23
N ILE A 104 3.15 11.65 26.67
CA ILE A 104 1.93 11.00 26.21
C ILE A 104 1.68 11.31 24.72
N THR A 105 1.91 12.55 24.28
CA THR A 105 1.81 12.92 22.87
C THR A 105 2.87 12.20 22.02
N SER A 106 4.10 12.00 22.53
CA SER A 106 5.14 11.22 21.85
C SER A 106 4.83 9.73 21.79
N ILE A 107 4.16 9.17 22.80
CA ILE A 107 3.65 7.78 22.77
C ILE A 107 2.56 7.64 21.69
N ALA A 108 1.59 8.57 21.67
CA ALA A 108 0.54 8.59 20.64
C ALA A 108 1.11 8.78 19.23
N LEU A 109 2.06 9.70 19.03
CA LEU A 109 2.79 9.86 17.77
C LEU A 109 3.56 8.59 17.37
N SER A 110 4.22 7.92 18.31
CA SER A 110 4.95 6.68 18.02
C SER A 110 4.00 5.57 17.59
N ALA A 111 2.84 5.46 18.24
CA ALA A 111 1.77 4.56 17.80
C ALA A 111 1.24 4.95 16.41
N ASN A 112 0.93 6.23 16.16
CA ASN A 112 0.48 6.74 14.86
C ASN A 112 1.47 6.39 13.72
N VAL A 113 2.76 6.63 13.93
CA VAL A 113 3.83 6.23 13.00
C VAL A 113 3.78 4.72 12.76
N LEU A 114 3.65 3.90 13.80
CA LEU A 114 3.59 2.44 13.62
C LEU A 114 2.30 1.96 12.93
N ILE A 115 1.15 2.57 13.20
CA ILE A 115 -0.15 2.20 12.59
C ILE A 115 -0.17 2.51 11.08
N TYR A 116 0.37 3.67 10.68
CA TYR A 116 0.28 4.16 9.32
C TYR A 116 1.58 3.95 8.53
N TRP A 117 2.72 4.46 9.01
CA TRP A 117 4.03 4.34 8.34
C TRP A 117 4.70 2.97 8.53
N ALA A 118 4.30 2.20 9.55
CA ALA A 118 4.60 0.76 9.67
C ALA A 118 3.37 -0.14 9.48
N SER A 119 2.32 0.39 8.82
CA SER A 119 1.55 -0.45 7.91
C SER A 119 2.47 -1.04 6.82
N GLU A 120 1.97 -1.90 5.94
CA GLU A 120 2.78 -2.84 5.12
C GLU A 120 3.53 -3.87 5.99
N TYR A 121 4.43 -3.44 6.87
CA TYR A 121 5.37 -4.29 7.64
C TYR A 121 4.77 -4.93 8.91
N LEU A 122 3.81 -4.27 9.56
CA LEU A 122 3.11 -4.86 10.71
C LEU A 122 1.94 -5.72 10.27
N THR A 123 1.76 -6.84 10.98
CA THR A 123 0.55 -7.68 10.87
C THR A 123 -0.69 -6.88 11.27
N ILE A 124 -1.85 -7.30 10.77
CA ILE A 124 -3.14 -6.64 11.05
C ILE A 124 -3.37 -6.54 12.57
N TYR A 125 -3.15 -7.63 13.31
CA TYR A 125 -3.24 -7.66 14.78
C TYR A 125 -2.26 -6.68 15.46
N ALA A 126 -1.05 -6.50 14.94
CA ALA A 126 -0.11 -5.53 15.51
C ALA A 126 -0.58 -4.08 15.28
N ARG A 127 -1.11 -3.76 14.09
CA ARG A 127 -1.71 -2.43 13.81
C ARG A 127 -2.90 -2.15 14.75
N GLU A 128 -3.76 -3.14 14.95
CA GLU A 128 -4.86 -3.06 15.91
C GLU A 128 -4.36 -2.81 17.35
N ILE A 129 -3.29 -3.49 17.78
CA ILE A 129 -2.70 -3.27 19.10
C ILE A 129 -2.17 -1.84 19.28
N PHE A 130 -1.43 -1.31 18.30
CA PHE A 130 -0.95 0.09 18.38
C PHE A 130 -2.11 1.09 18.39
N PHE A 131 -3.20 0.82 17.65
CA PHE A 131 -4.37 1.69 17.59
C PHE A 131 -5.21 1.64 18.88
N ILE A 132 -5.73 0.46 19.24
CA ILE A 132 -6.70 0.27 20.33
C ILE A 132 -6.03 0.35 21.72
N TYR A 133 -4.81 -0.17 21.88
CA TYR A 133 -4.17 -0.28 23.20
C TYR A 133 -3.06 0.75 23.46
N ILE A 134 -2.67 1.56 22.46
CA ILE A 134 -1.61 2.59 22.64
C ILE A 134 -2.06 3.98 22.19
N GLU A 135 -2.48 4.17 20.93
CA GLU A 135 -2.89 5.48 20.41
C GLU A 135 -4.14 6.02 21.13
N VAL A 136 -5.27 5.28 21.07
CA VAL A 136 -6.54 5.72 21.68
C VAL A 136 -6.43 5.92 23.20
N PRO A 137 -5.75 5.05 23.99
CA PRO A 137 -5.53 5.30 25.41
C PRO A 137 -4.62 6.50 25.69
N ALA A 138 -3.54 6.69 24.92
CA ALA A 138 -2.67 7.85 25.09
C ALA A 138 -3.42 9.17 24.82
N ILE A 139 -4.21 9.24 23.74
CA ILE A 139 -5.10 10.37 23.45
C ILE A 139 -6.08 10.62 24.60
N THR A 140 -6.70 9.56 25.13
CA THR A 140 -7.67 9.65 26.23
C THR A 140 -7.04 10.18 27.52
N ILE A 141 -5.86 9.69 27.88
CA ILE A 141 -5.08 10.20 29.03
C ILE A 141 -4.67 11.66 28.78
N LEU A 142 -4.36 12.04 27.54
CA LEU A 142 -4.00 13.42 27.18
C LEU A 142 -5.17 14.40 27.32
N LEU A 143 -6.40 14.01 26.96
CA LEU A 143 -7.63 14.79 27.23
C LEU A 143 -7.85 15.03 28.74
N LEU A 144 -7.70 13.98 29.56
CA LEU A 144 -7.82 14.07 31.02
C LEU A 144 -6.70 14.94 31.62
N LEU A 145 -5.47 14.82 31.11
CA LEU A 145 -4.36 15.68 31.52
C LEU A 145 -4.59 17.14 31.13
N PHE A 146 -5.16 17.41 29.95
CA PHE A 146 -5.50 18.76 29.52
C PHE A 146 -6.66 19.37 30.30
N THR A 147 -7.62 18.54 30.76
CA THR A 147 -8.65 18.93 31.74
C THR A 147 -7.99 19.44 33.03
N ILE A 148 -6.98 18.74 33.55
CA ILE A 148 -6.21 19.14 34.75
C ILE A 148 -5.36 20.41 34.50
N ILE A 149 -4.71 20.52 33.35
CA ILE A 149 -3.93 21.71 32.94
C ILE A 149 -4.84 22.95 32.86
N ALA A 150 -5.99 22.82 32.20
CA ALA A 150 -6.95 23.89 32.05
C ALA A 150 -7.59 24.28 33.39
N TYR A 151 -7.91 23.32 34.27
CA TYR A 151 -8.34 23.61 35.65
C TYR A 151 -7.31 24.43 36.42
N LYS A 152 -6.03 24.03 36.38
CA LYS A 152 -4.94 24.77 37.07
C LYS A 152 -4.58 26.11 36.43
N SER A 153 -5.08 26.40 35.22
CA SER A 153 -5.00 27.73 34.60
C SER A 153 -6.12 28.69 35.06
N LYS A 154 -7.26 28.16 35.52
CA LYS A 154 -8.42 28.91 36.02
C LYS A 154 -8.18 29.54 37.39
N GLU A 155 -7.28 28.98 38.21
CA GLU A 155 -6.91 29.51 39.53
C GLU A 155 -6.07 30.81 39.46
N GLN A 156 -5.84 31.37 38.26
CA GLN A 156 -4.88 32.45 38.02
C GLN A 156 -5.49 33.66 37.25
N ASP A 157 -6.81 33.68 37.08
CA ASP A 157 -7.57 34.76 36.43
C ASP A 157 -9.04 34.72 36.88
N HIS A 158 -9.59 35.83 37.37
CA HIS A 158 -10.94 35.91 37.94
C HIS A 158 -12.09 36.03 36.90
N SER A 159 -11.80 36.04 35.60
CA SER A 159 -12.80 36.19 34.54
C SER A 159 -13.84 35.06 34.54
N LYS A 160 -15.14 35.43 34.52
CA LYS A 160 -16.26 34.49 34.75
C LYS A 160 -16.28 33.27 33.80
N TRP A 161 -15.82 33.43 32.55
CA TRP A 161 -15.84 32.37 31.54
C TRP A 161 -14.79 31.27 31.78
N LYS A 162 -13.64 31.59 32.38
CA LYS A 162 -12.59 30.61 32.71
C LYS A 162 -13.07 29.54 33.70
N LYS A 163 -14.22 29.75 34.37
CA LYS A 163 -14.87 28.74 35.22
C LYS A 163 -15.07 27.39 34.54
N TYR A 164 -15.33 27.34 33.24
CA TYR A 164 -15.68 26.10 32.49
C TYR A 164 -14.59 25.59 31.55
N VAL A 165 -13.48 26.31 31.39
CA VAL A 165 -12.41 25.99 30.42
C VAL A 165 -11.74 24.64 30.68
N TYR A 166 -11.85 24.09 31.90
CA TYR A 166 -11.39 22.75 32.20
C TYR A 166 -12.22 21.64 31.54
N LEU A 167 -13.51 21.86 31.29
CA LEU A 167 -14.36 20.91 30.56
C LEU A 167 -14.14 20.96 29.04
N LEU A 168 -13.52 22.04 28.55
CA LEU A 168 -13.38 22.34 27.12
C LEU A 168 -12.69 21.21 26.30
N PRO A 169 -11.63 20.53 26.76
CA PRO A 169 -11.02 19.44 25.99
C PRO A 169 -11.99 18.29 25.74
N VAL A 170 -12.73 17.87 26.76
CA VAL A 170 -13.69 16.76 26.67
C VAL A 170 -14.93 17.17 25.88
N LEU A 171 -15.50 18.35 26.15
CA LEU A 171 -16.69 18.85 25.45
C LEU A 171 -16.42 19.11 23.95
N LEU A 172 -15.26 19.68 23.60
CA LEU A 172 -14.86 19.82 22.19
C LEU A 172 -14.59 18.45 21.57
N SER A 173 -13.96 17.51 22.28
CA SER A 173 -13.72 16.17 21.74
C SER A 173 -15.04 15.48 21.40
N LEU A 174 -16.03 15.52 22.28
CA LEU A 174 -17.37 14.96 22.02
C LEU A 174 -18.06 15.69 20.86
N LEU A 175 -18.01 17.02 20.83
CA LEU A 175 -18.59 17.83 19.75
C LEU A 175 -18.01 17.48 18.38
N TRP A 176 -16.68 17.41 18.24
CA TRP A 176 -16.03 17.10 16.97
C TRP A 176 -16.24 15.64 16.56
N THR A 177 -16.21 14.70 17.51
CA THR A 177 -16.53 13.28 17.25
C THR A 177 -17.97 13.12 16.75
N ILE A 178 -18.95 13.87 17.29
CA ILE A 178 -20.34 13.83 16.84
C ILE A 178 -20.49 14.51 15.47
N LEU A 179 -19.91 15.71 15.29
CA LEU A 179 -20.04 16.49 14.06
C LEU A 179 -19.45 15.77 12.84
N PHE A 180 -18.28 15.16 13.02
CA PHE A 180 -17.57 14.45 11.97
C PHE A 180 -17.77 12.94 12.01
N GLN A 181 -18.58 12.37 12.92
CA GLN A 181 -18.80 10.91 13.06
C GLN A 181 -17.52 10.05 13.12
N TYR A 182 -16.40 10.63 13.56
CA TYR A 182 -15.07 10.01 13.51
C TYR A 182 -14.30 10.25 14.82
N ILE A 183 -13.99 9.15 15.52
CA ILE A 183 -13.40 9.17 16.86
C ILE A 183 -11.88 9.45 16.88
N PRO A 184 -11.02 8.76 16.09
CA PRO A 184 -9.59 8.66 16.40
C PRO A 184 -8.84 9.99 16.59
N HIS A 185 -9.05 10.96 15.70
CA HIS A 185 -8.28 12.20 15.68
C HIS A 185 -9.07 13.45 16.13
N ALA A 186 -10.40 13.37 16.29
CA ALA A 186 -11.23 14.46 16.82
C ALA A 186 -10.81 14.97 18.24
N PRO A 187 -10.36 14.12 19.18
CA PRO A 187 -9.70 14.55 20.40
C PRO A 187 -8.49 15.49 20.19
N ILE A 188 -7.73 15.30 19.12
CA ILE A 188 -6.50 16.05 18.86
C ILE A 188 -6.83 17.45 18.39
N LEU A 189 -7.86 17.60 17.54
CA LEU A 189 -8.45 18.89 17.20
C LEU A 189 -8.94 19.63 18.46
N ALA A 190 -9.63 18.94 19.37
CA ALA A 190 -10.07 19.52 20.64
C ALA A 190 -8.90 20.01 21.52
N LEU A 191 -7.83 19.22 21.63
CA LEU A 191 -6.60 19.58 22.36
C LEU A 191 -5.93 20.82 21.76
N LEU A 192 -5.76 20.88 20.44
CA LEU A 192 -5.14 22.00 19.75
C LEU A 192 -5.95 23.30 19.89
N ILE A 193 -7.28 23.22 19.80
CA ILE A 193 -8.18 24.37 20.05
C ILE A 193 -8.04 24.84 21.51
N CYS A 194 -7.98 23.93 22.48
CA CYS A 194 -7.76 24.29 23.88
C CYS A 194 -6.40 24.99 24.09
N ILE A 195 -5.33 24.50 23.46
CA ILE A 195 -4.00 25.13 23.52
C ILE A 195 -4.02 26.53 22.90
N LEU A 196 -4.66 26.69 21.73
CA LEU A 196 -4.81 28.00 21.08
C LEU A 196 -5.58 29.00 21.94
N ILE A 197 -6.75 28.61 22.47
CA ILE A 197 -7.59 29.46 23.33
C ILE A 197 -6.85 29.84 24.62
N LEU A 198 -6.17 28.89 25.27
CA LEU A 198 -5.39 29.17 26.48
C LEU A 198 -4.20 30.08 26.20
N SER A 199 -3.51 29.90 25.07
CA SER A 199 -2.36 30.72 24.68
C SER A 199 -2.73 32.15 24.30
N LEU A 200 -3.82 32.36 23.54
CA LEU A 200 -4.34 33.69 23.22
C LEU A 200 -4.75 34.47 24.49
N ASN A 201 -5.25 33.77 25.52
CA ASN A 201 -5.70 34.33 26.80
C ASN A 201 -4.62 34.35 27.90
N ASN A 202 -3.34 34.21 27.55
CA ASN A 202 -2.19 34.14 28.47
C ASN A 202 -1.36 35.44 28.50
N GLN A 203 -1.99 36.61 28.34
CA GLN A 203 -1.33 37.91 28.18
C GLN A 203 -0.73 38.51 29.49
N GLN A 204 -0.20 37.70 30.41
CA GLN A 204 0.49 38.18 31.61
C GLN A 204 1.95 37.68 31.73
N MET A 205 2.86 38.63 31.71
CA MET A 205 4.28 38.55 32.08
C MET A 205 4.50 39.35 33.40
N PRO A 206 5.62 39.24 34.14
CA PRO A 206 6.87 38.47 33.91
C PRO A 206 6.72 37.04 34.49
N LYS A 207 7.64 36.33 35.17
CA LYS A 207 9.08 36.49 35.45
C LYS A 207 9.79 35.15 35.11
N ILE A 208 10.87 34.78 35.80
CA ILE A 208 11.61 33.53 35.62
C ILE A 208 11.88 32.94 37.02
N ASP A 209 11.74 31.62 37.17
CA ASP A 209 12.29 30.85 38.29
C ASP A 209 13.25 29.79 37.73
N THR A 210 14.48 29.77 38.24
CA THR A 210 15.58 28.91 37.76
C THR A 210 15.92 27.83 38.77
N LYS A 211 15.08 26.81 38.87
CA LYS A 211 15.51 25.47 39.31
C LYS A 211 15.46 24.49 38.15
N LEU A 212 16.64 24.11 37.66
CA LEU A 212 16.82 23.24 36.51
C LEU A 212 16.26 21.85 36.83
N ASN A 213 15.13 21.51 36.24
CA ASN A 213 14.37 20.34 36.66
C ASN A 213 14.80 19.09 35.87
N TRP A 214 15.68 18.28 36.44
CA TRP A 214 16.33 17.17 35.74
C TRP A 214 15.35 16.13 35.17
N TYR A 215 14.23 15.84 35.84
CA TYR A 215 13.18 14.99 35.27
C TYR A 215 12.58 15.55 33.97
N ALA A 216 12.59 16.88 33.78
CA ALA A 216 12.11 17.51 32.55
C ALA A 216 13.06 17.34 31.37
N ILE A 217 14.36 17.29 31.65
CA ILE A 217 15.39 16.98 30.65
C ILE A 217 15.26 15.51 30.25
N ILE A 218 15.19 14.60 31.24
CA ILE A 218 15.03 13.15 31.03
C ILE A 218 13.77 12.84 30.22
N ILE A 219 12.60 13.38 30.58
CA ILE A 219 11.34 13.10 29.85
C ILE A 219 11.38 13.66 28.41
N ARG A 220 12.02 14.81 28.16
CA ARG A 220 12.16 15.35 26.80
C ARG A 220 13.12 14.54 25.95
N ILE A 221 14.22 14.08 26.54
CA ILE A 221 15.16 13.17 25.87
C ILE A 221 14.46 11.84 25.58
N ALA A 222 13.72 11.27 26.53
CA ALA A 222 12.93 10.06 26.33
C ALA A 222 11.86 10.23 25.22
N ALA A 223 11.17 11.37 25.18
CA ALA A 223 10.20 11.69 24.12
C ALA A 223 10.85 11.76 22.73
N ILE A 224 12.02 12.40 22.60
CA ILE A 224 12.79 12.44 21.34
C ILE A 224 13.32 11.05 20.99
N ILE A 225 13.83 10.30 21.96
CA ILE A 225 14.32 8.93 21.77
C ILE A 225 13.19 8.00 21.33
N LEU A 226 11.97 8.10 21.89
CA LEU A 226 10.82 7.31 21.45
C LEU A 226 10.45 7.60 19.99
N ILE A 227 10.47 8.87 19.56
CA ILE A 227 10.22 9.24 18.16
C ILE A 227 11.31 8.67 17.25
N VAL A 228 12.59 8.84 17.61
CA VAL A 228 13.74 8.35 16.83
C VAL A 228 13.80 6.81 16.80
N ILE A 229 13.45 6.14 17.89
CA ILE A 229 13.36 4.67 17.97
C ILE A 229 12.15 4.18 17.17
N SER A 230 10.97 4.80 17.26
CA SER A 230 9.80 4.39 16.48
C SER A 230 10.04 4.52 14.98
N PHE A 231 10.63 5.63 14.55
CA PHE A 231 11.03 5.87 13.15
C PHE A 231 12.18 4.93 12.72
N GLY A 232 13.17 4.73 13.59
CA GLY A 232 14.30 3.82 13.37
C GLY A 232 13.92 2.33 13.40
N ILE A 233 12.85 1.96 14.09
CA ILE A 233 12.22 0.63 14.02
C ILE A 233 11.44 0.51 12.71
N SER A 234 10.66 1.52 12.32
CA SER A 234 9.92 1.51 11.04
C SER A 234 10.86 1.33 9.83
N ILE A 235 12.06 1.92 9.88
CA ILE A 235 13.13 1.75 8.87
C ILE A 235 13.97 0.48 9.12
N GLY A 236 14.11 0.06 10.39
CA GLY A 236 15.01 -0.99 10.85
C GLY A 236 14.41 -2.39 10.96
N ILE A 237 13.08 -2.53 10.83
CA ILE A 237 12.41 -3.82 10.67
C ILE A 237 12.89 -4.44 9.35
N LYS A 238 13.91 -5.29 9.46
CA LYS A 238 14.22 -6.26 8.40
C LYS A 238 12.97 -7.08 8.17
N TYR A 239 12.48 -7.08 6.93
CA TYR A 239 11.40 -7.94 6.47
C TYR A 239 11.49 -9.34 7.08
N GLN A 240 10.47 -9.70 7.87
CA GLN A 240 10.28 -11.05 8.38
C GLN A 240 9.36 -11.78 7.39
N PRO A 241 9.79 -12.91 6.81
CA PRO A 241 8.95 -13.73 5.95
C PRO A 241 7.62 -14.07 6.64
N THR A 242 6.50 -13.71 6.02
CA THR A 242 5.17 -14.01 6.56
C THR A 242 4.89 -15.49 6.28
N THR A 243 5.32 -16.33 7.22
CA THR A 243 5.39 -17.77 7.01
C THR A 243 4.02 -18.41 7.24
N ILE A 244 3.21 -18.54 6.18
CA ILE A 244 1.93 -19.25 6.22
C ILE A 244 2.09 -20.60 5.54
N ILE A 245 1.92 -21.66 6.33
CA ILE A 245 1.73 -23.01 5.86
C ILE A 245 0.26 -23.14 5.45
N GLY A 246 -0.06 -22.76 4.21
CA GLY A 246 -1.39 -22.91 3.65
C GLY A 246 -1.81 -24.39 3.56
N GLU A 247 -3.09 -24.63 3.31
CA GLU A 247 -3.59 -25.99 3.09
C GLU A 247 -3.05 -26.58 1.78
N ASN A 248 -2.89 -27.91 1.74
CA ASN A 248 -2.62 -28.67 0.52
C ASN A 248 -3.93 -29.26 0.02
N GLN A 249 -4.42 -28.83 -1.14
CA GLN A 249 -5.64 -29.39 -1.73
C GLN A 249 -5.32 -30.59 -2.63
N GLU A 250 -6.24 -31.55 -2.71
CA GLU A 250 -6.09 -32.70 -3.60
C GLU A 250 -6.24 -32.29 -5.07
N ILE A 251 -5.10 -32.09 -5.73
CA ILE A 251 -5.08 -31.74 -7.16
C ILE A 251 -5.24 -32.98 -8.03
N LYS A 252 -6.30 -32.96 -8.83
CA LYS A 252 -6.51 -33.85 -9.97
C LYS A 252 -5.74 -33.34 -11.19
N ILE A 253 -4.86 -34.17 -11.72
CA ILE A 253 -4.16 -33.89 -12.98
C ILE A 253 -5.16 -34.05 -14.12
N GLU A 254 -5.33 -33.03 -14.96
CA GLU A 254 -6.04 -33.19 -16.24
C GLU A 254 -5.05 -33.57 -17.35
N ALA A 255 -5.44 -34.49 -18.23
CA ALA A 255 -4.62 -34.88 -19.37
C ALA A 255 -4.65 -33.79 -20.44
N PHE A 256 -3.46 -33.36 -20.89
CA PHE A 256 -3.28 -32.28 -21.86
C PHE A 256 -2.96 -32.83 -23.26
N SER A 257 -3.28 -32.05 -24.31
CA SER A 257 -2.97 -32.43 -25.69
C SER A 257 -1.49 -32.19 -26.03
N LYS A 258 -0.79 -33.22 -26.50
CA LYS A 258 0.60 -33.11 -26.98
C LYS A 258 0.72 -32.59 -28.43
N ASN A 259 -0.42 -32.35 -29.08
CA ASN A 259 -0.52 -31.87 -30.46
C ASN A 259 -1.39 -30.59 -30.54
N SER A 260 -1.21 -29.63 -29.62
CA SER A 260 -1.94 -28.35 -29.67
C SER A 260 -1.45 -27.44 -30.82
N GLY A 261 -0.21 -27.64 -31.27
CA GLY A 261 0.45 -26.80 -32.27
C GLY A 261 0.79 -25.39 -31.76
N ILE A 262 0.74 -25.18 -30.45
CA ILE A 262 0.95 -23.86 -29.81
C ILE A 262 2.42 -23.68 -29.44
N GLU A 263 2.93 -22.48 -29.71
CA GLU A 263 4.28 -22.03 -29.38
C GLU A 263 4.21 -20.84 -28.41
N LEU A 264 5.13 -20.80 -27.43
CA LEU A 264 5.26 -19.72 -26.47
C LEU A 264 6.51 -18.87 -26.76
N TYR A 265 6.36 -17.57 -26.88
CA TYR A 265 7.45 -16.61 -27.05
C TYR A 265 7.57 -15.77 -25.79
N VAL A 266 8.73 -15.83 -25.14
CA VAL A 266 9.01 -15.19 -23.84
C VAL A 266 9.96 -14.01 -24.07
N PHE A 267 9.58 -12.83 -23.61
CA PHE A 267 10.36 -11.60 -23.71
C PHE A 267 10.64 -11.03 -22.32
N ASN A 268 11.64 -10.16 -22.19
CA ASN A 268 11.78 -9.29 -21.00
C ASN A 268 11.57 -7.82 -21.41
N THR A 269 10.73 -7.09 -20.67
CA THR A 269 10.46 -5.66 -20.93
C THR A 269 11.28 -4.70 -20.08
N GLY A 270 11.99 -5.17 -19.06
CA GLY A 270 12.87 -4.35 -18.23
C GLY A 270 13.26 -5.05 -16.94
N PHE A 271 13.57 -4.28 -15.91
CA PHE A 271 13.79 -4.81 -14.56
C PHE A 271 13.29 -3.85 -13.50
N ASN A 272 12.77 -4.42 -12.42
CA ASN A 272 12.36 -3.73 -11.20
C ASN A 272 13.14 -4.20 -9.97
N ARG A 273 13.26 -3.33 -8.97
CA ARG A 273 13.58 -3.68 -7.58
C ARG A 273 12.95 -2.69 -6.62
N MET A 274 12.74 -3.08 -5.36
CA MET A 274 12.43 -2.11 -4.30
C MET A 274 13.61 -1.16 -4.06
N ALA A 275 13.31 0.09 -3.72
CA ALA A 275 14.32 1.10 -3.44
C ALA A 275 15.17 0.72 -2.22
N LYS A 276 16.48 1.02 -2.30
CA LYS A 276 17.48 0.65 -1.26
C LYS A 276 17.14 1.13 0.16
N ALA A 277 16.36 2.21 0.29
CA ALA A 277 15.92 2.74 1.58
C ALA A 277 14.86 1.85 2.29
N LEU A 278 14.05 1.12 1.51
CA LEU A 278 12.93 0.29 1.98
C LEU A 278 13.23 -1.22 1.90
N SER A 279 14.32 -1.59 1.21
CA SER A 279 14.88 -2.92 1.25
C SER A 279 16.42 -2.93 1.24
N PRO A 280 17.05 -2.58 2.38
CA PRO A 280 18.50 -2.69 2.52
C PRO A 280 19.01 -4.14 2.47
N THR A 281 18.13 -5.14 2.52
CA THR A 281 18.43 -6.58 2.34
C THR A 281 18.11 -7.10 0.94
N TYR A 282 16.96 -6.76 0.35
CA TYR A 282 16.47 -7.37 -0.89
C TYR A 282 16.83 -6.52 -2.12
N LYS A 283 18.07 -6.68 -2.60
CA LYS A 283 18.70 -5.82 -3.63
C LYS A 283 18.65 -6.36 -5.07
N LYS A 284 18.12 -7.58 -5.27
CA LYS A 284 18.11 -8.26 -6.58
C LYS A 284 17.19 -7.50 -7.54
N TRP A 285 17.72 -7.13 -8.71
CA TRP A 285 16.90 -6.73 -9.85
C TRP A 285 16.23 -7.96 -10.44
N ARG A 286 14.91 -7.86 -10.66
CA ARG A 286 14.07 -8.91 -11.23
C ARG A 286 13.59 -8.48 -12.61
N PRO A 287 13.50 -9.38 -13.62
CA PRO A 287 12.95 -9.05 -14.93
C PRO A 287 11.46 -8.70 -14.84
N CYS A 288 10.93 -8.06 -15.87
CA CYS A 288 9.48 -7.86 -16.09
C CYS A 288 9.08 -8.59 -17.39
N PRO A 289 8.97 -9.93 -17.37
CA PRO A 289 8.66 -10.75 -18.53
C PRO A 289 7.23 -10.57 -19.04
N ILE A 290 7.05 -10.85 -20.33
CA ILE A 290 5.73 -10.96 -21.00
C ILE A 290 5.75 -12.14 -21.97
N TYR A 291 4.55 -12.58 -22.38
CA TYR A 291 4.39 -13.88 -23.04
C TYR A 291 3.43 -13.80 -24.22
N LEU A 292 3.93 -13.99 -25.44
CA LEU A 292 3.12 -14.12 -26.64
C LEU A 292 2.88 -15.60 -26.94
N ILE A 293 1.62 -16.00 -26.96
CA ILE A 293 1.16 -17.35 -27.27
C ILE A 293 0.66 -17.34 -28.72
N LYS A 294 1.28 -18.16 -29.57
CA LYS A 294 0.90 -18.33 -30.98
C LYS A 294 -0.01 -19.55 -31.10
N HIS A 295 -1.31 -19.32 -31.17
CA HIS A 295 -2.29 -20.39 -31.35
C HIS A 295 -2.57 -20.62 -32.86
N PRO A 296 -2.38 -21.83 -33.42
CA PRO A 296 -2.46 -22.05 -34.87
C PRO A 296 -3.85 -21.77 -35.46
N LYS A 297 -4.91 -22.16 -34.76
CA LYS A 297 -6.31 -21.90 -35.14
C LYS A 297 -6.79 -20.47 -34.87
N PHE A 298 -6.48 -19.90 -33.70
CA PHE A 298 -7.09 -18.65 -33.25
C PHE A 298 -6.21 -17.40 -33.46
N GLY A 299 -4.89 -17.54 -33.60
CA GLY A 299 -3.95 -16.42 -33.76
C GLY A 299 -3.22 -16.08 -32.46
N TYR A 300 -2.83 -14.82 -32.30
CA TYR A 300 -1.98 -14.38 -31.19
C TYR A 300 -2.78 -13.97 -29.95
N VAL A 301 -2.36 -14.51 -28.81
CA VAL A 301 -2.78 -14.10 -27.45
C VAL A 301 -1.53 -13.58 -26.74
N LEU A 302 -1.61 -12.39 -26.15
CA LEU A 302 -0.54 -11.81 -25.33
C LEU A 302 -0.95 -11.89 -23.84
N PHE A 303 -0.01 -12.22 -22.96
CA PHE A 303 -0.17 -12.15 -21.52
C PHE A 303 0.81 -11.11 -20.95
N ASP A 304 0.23 -10.09 -20.32
CA ASP A 304 0.83 -8.83 -19.88
C ASP A 304 1.53 -8.01 -20.99
N SER A 305 1.69 -6.71 -20.72
CA SER A 305 2.25 -5.71 -21.65
C SER A 305 3.52 -5.03 -21.14
N GLY A 306 3.98 -5.37 -19.93
CA GLY A 306 5.30 -5.02 -19.43
C GLY A 306 5.47 -3.56 -18.99
N ILE A 307 6.72 -3.19 -18.75
CA ILE A 307 7.12 -1.83 -18.34
C ILE A 307 6.77 -0.77 -19.40
N SER A 308 6.31 0.39 -18.93
CA SER A 308 5.88 1.51 -19.77
C SER A 308 6.98 2.24 -20.53
N GLU A 309 6.60 2.85 -21.66
CA GLU A 309 7.49 3.68 -22.49
C GLU A 309 8.10 4.84 -21.68
N LYS A 310 7.35 5.42 -20.74
CA LYS A 310 7.85 6.49 -19.86
C LYS A 310 9.00 6.01 -18.96
N VAL A 311 8.97 4.77 -18.45
CA VAL A 311 10.08 4.18 -17.69
C VAL A 311 11.25 3.77 -18.61
N ALA A 312 10.98 3.41 -19.86
CA ALA A 312 12.03 3.17 -20.86
C ALA A 312 12.77 4.46 -21.31
N LEU A 313 12.14 5.63 -21.18
CA LEU A 313 12.71 6.95 -21.47
C LEU A 313 13.35 7.62 -20.24
N GLU A 314 12.66 7.61 -19.09
CA GLU A 314 13.02 8.36 -17.89
C GLU A 314 13.65 7.51 -16.77
N GLY A 315 13.71 6.18 -16.93
CA GLY A 315 14.06 5.25 -15.85
C GLY A 315 13.03 5.28 -14.73
N GLN A 316 13.47 5.16 -13.47
CA GLN A 316 12.57 5.12 -12.30
C GLN A 316 11.68 6.37 -12.16
N ASN A 317 12.08 7.52 -12.71
CA ASN A 317 11.26 8.74 -12.71
C ASN A 317 9.98 8.55 -13.55
N GLY A 318 9.99 7.59 -14.49
CA GLY A 318 8.86 7.20 -15.31
C GLY A 318 7.63 6.81 -14.49
N LEU A 319 7.84 6.13 -13.35
CA LEU A 319 6.80 5.73 -12.39
C LEU A 319 6.05 6.92 -11.74
N GLY A 320 6.63 8.12 -11.78
CA GLY A 320 6.10 9.27 -11.04
C GLY A 320 6.25 9.15 -9.52
N PHE A 321 5.79 10.15 -8.78
CA PHE A 321 5.78 10.15 -7.31
C PHE A 321 4.42 9.67 -6.79
N PRO A 322 4.34 8.78 -5.79
CA PRO A 322 5.43 8.31 -4.92
C PRO A 322 6.19 7.06 -5.42
N MET A 323 5.73 6.38 -6.47
CA MET A 323 6.27 5.07 -6.88
C MET A 323 7.79 5.08 -7.17
N SER A 324 8.33 6.17 -7.72
CA SER A 324 9.77 6.37 -7.97
C SER A 324 10.66 6.49 -6.72
N PHE A 325 10.04 6.62 -5.53
CA PHE A 325 10.69 6.51 -4.22
C PHE A 325 10.57 5.11 -3.63
N LEU A 326 9.51 4.36 -3.97
CA LEU A 326 9.26 3.00 -3.49
C LEU A 326 10.05 1.96 -4.28
N PHE A 327 10.18 2.15 -5.60
CA PHE A 327 10.79 1.23 -6.55
C PHE A 327 11.84 1.92 -7.43
N GLU A 328 12.86 1.15 -7.81
CA GLU A 328 13.80 1.50 -8.88
C GLU A 328 13.46 0.64 -10.11
N SER A 329 13.05 1.27 -11.21
CA SER A 329 12.69 0.60 -12.48
C SER A 329 13.62 1.00 -13.62
N LYS A 330 13.89 0.07 -14.53
CA LYS A 330 14.73 0.29 -15.72
C LYS A 330 14.24 -0.50 -16.92
N SER A 331 14.11 0.17 -18.06
CA SER A 331 13.85 -0.42 -19.38
C SER A 331 14.62 0.36 -20.45
N LYS A 332 14.37 0.04 -21.72
CA LYS A 332 14.76 0.82 -22.92
C LYS A 332 13.71 0.60 -24.01
N LEU A 333 13.68 1.50 -25.00
CA LEU A 333 12.74 1.40 -26.11
C LEU A 333 12.82 0.07 -26.87
N GLU A 334 14.00 -0.55 -27.03
CA GLU A 334 14.11 -1.86 -27.70
C GLU A 334 13.51 -3.03 -26.91
N MET A 335 13.22 -2.85 -25.62
CA MET A 335 12.63 -3.85 -24.73
C MET A 335 11.09 -3.75 -24.65
N LEU A 336 10.47 -2.66 -25.09
CA LEU A 336 9.02 -2.49 -25.01
C LEU A 336 8.27 -3.57 -25.81
N ALA A 337 7.15 -4.05 -25.27
CA ALA A 337 6.41 -5.22 -25.80
C ALA A 337 6.15 -5.13 -27.30
N PHE A 338 5.56 -4.01 -27.73
CA PHE A 338 5.22 -3.76 -29.13
C PHE A 338 6.44 -3.67 -30.06
N ASN A 339 7.63 -3.32 -29.55
CA ASN A 339 8.86 -3.28 -30.35
C ASN A 339 9.48 -4.66 -30.50
N GLN A 340 9.45 -5.50 -29.47
CA GLN A 340 9.92 -6.89 -29.58
C GLN A 340 8.97 -7.78 -30.41
N ILE A 341 7.65 -7.55 -30.32
CA ILE A 341 6.67 -8.23 -31.17
C ILE A 341 6.87 -7.86 -32.66
N LYS A 342 7.16 -6.58 -32.96
CA LYS A 342 7.52 -6.13 -34.33
C LYS A 342 8.81 -6.77 -34.87
N GLN A 343 9.78 -7.11 -34.02
CA GLN A 343 11.00 -7.83 -34.43
C GLN A 343 10.70 -9.25 -34.95
N LEU A 344 9.57 -9.86 -34.55
CA LEU A 344 9.10 -11.14 -35.09
C LEU A 344 8.29 -10.99 -36.40
N GLY A 345 8.17 -9.78 -36.94
CA GLY A 345 7.33 -9.47 -38.12
C GLY A 345 5.83 -9.38 -37.81
N ILE A 346 5.44 -9.45 -36.53
CA ILE A 346 4.06 -9.41 -36.05
C ILE A 346 3.70 -7.96 -35.72
N LYS A 347 2.52 -7.48 -36.13
CA LYS A 347 2.04 -6.14 -35.78
C LYS A 347 1.31 -6.18 -34.43
N PRO A 348 1.38 -5.13 -33.59
CA PRO A 348 0.53 -5.01 -32.40
C PRO A 348 -0.98 -5.14 -32.73
N GLU A 349 -1.36 -4.72 -33.93
CA GLU A 349 -2.71 -4.84 -34.51
C GLU A 349 -3.14 -6.29 -34.81
N ASP A 350 -2.20 -7.24 -34.89
CA ASP A 350 -2.46 -8.68 -35.12
C ASP A 350 -2.71 -9.45 -33.81
N ILE A 351 -2.50 -8.83 -32.65
CA ILE A 351 -2.81 -9.38 -31.32
C ILE A 351 -4.33 -9.35 -31.12
N LYS A 352 -4.95 -10.53 -30.99
CA LYS A 352 -6.41 -10.66 -30.90
C LYS A 352 -6.94 -10.65 -29.47
N TYR A 353 -6.13 -11.09 -28.52
CA TYR A 353 -6.46 -11.12 -27.11
C TYR A 353 -5.25 -10.66 -26.30
N LEU A 354 -5.48 -9.81 -25.31
CA LEU A 354 -4.48 -9.38 -24.34
C LEU A 354 -5.03 -9.69 -22.95
N ALA A 355 -4.56 -10.78 -22.35
CA ALA A 355 -4.88 -11.10 -20.97
C ALA A 355 -3.92 -10.34 -20.04
N ILE A 356 -4.47 -9.64 -19.07
CA ILE A 356 -3.71 -8.92 -18.05
C ILE A 356 -3.85 -9.66 -16.72
N SER A 357 -2.72 -9.92 -16.06
CA SER A 357 -2.66 -10.60 -14.77
C SER A 357 -3.29 -9.74 -13.66
N HIS A 358 -2.92 -8.46 -13.60
CA HIS A 358 -3.43 -7.44 -12.67
C HIS A 358 -2.98 -6.03 -13.11
N LEU A 359 -3.33 -4.99 -12.35
CA LEU A 359 -3.28 -3.59 -12.79
C LEU A 359 -1.99 -2.80 -12.43
N HIS A 360 -0.92 -3.44 -11.96
CA HIS A 360 0.34 -2.73 -11.67
C HIS A 360 1.06 -2.25 -12.95
N ASP A 361 1.78 -1.11 -12.83
CA ASP A 361 2.38 -0.34 -13.93
C ASP A 361 3.27 -1.14 -14.90
N ASP A 362 3.92 -2.19 -14.41
CA ASP A 362 4.83 -3.07 -15.14
C ASP A 362 4.16 -4.30 -15.76
N HIS A 363 2.83 -4.42 -15.62
CA HIS A 363 2.00 -5.38 -16.33
C HIS A 363 1.13 -4.69 -17.39
N ILE A 364 0.63 -3.46 -17.13
CA ILE A 364 -0.19 -2.68 -18.06
C ILE A 364 0.57 -1.60 -18.87
N GLY A 365 1.87 -1.42 -18.66
CA GLY A 365 2.62 -0.26 -19.13
C GLY A 365 2.66 0.00 -20.64
N THR A 366 2.34 -0.97 -21.50
CA THR A 366 2.18 -0.74 -22.96
C THR A 366 0.85 -1.24 -23.55
N VAL A 367 -0.16 -1.43 -22.70
CA VAL A 367 -1.51 -1.93 -23.08
C VAL A 367 -2.13 -1.17 -24.27
N ASP A 368 -1.96 0.16 -24.31
CA ASP A 368 -2.49 1.05 -25.37
C ASP A 368 -1.89 0.79 -26.76
N ALA A 369 -0.82 0.01 -26.89
CA ALA A 369 -0.28 -0.39 -28.19
C ALA A 369 -1.14 -1.45 -28.90
N PHE A 370 -1.97 -2.20 -28.16
CA PHE A 370 -2.66 -3.41 -28.65
C PHE A 370 -4.16 -3.17 -28.91
N LYS A 371 -4.47 -2.07 -29.62
CA LYS A 371 -5.83 -1.50 -29.74
C LYS A 371 -6.90 -2.40 -30.37
N ASN A 372 -6.48 -3.44 -31.09
CA ASN A 372 -7.38 -4.44 -31.69
C ASN A 372 -7.66 -5.64 -30.78
N ALA A 373 -6.89 -5.80 -29.69
CA ALA A 373 -7.01 -6.95 -28.81
C ALA A 373 -8.25 -6.85 -27.94
N VAL A 374 -8.95 -7.96 -27.77
CA VAL A 374 -9.90 -8.14 -26.66
C VAL A 374 -9.08 -8.18 -25.38
N LEU A 375 -9.12 -7.10 -24.62
CA LEU A 375 -8.51 -7.03 -23.29
C LEU A 375 -9.28 -7.96 -22.34
N ILE A 376 -8.60 -8.92 -21.74
CA ILE A 376 -9.16 -9.90 -20.79
C ILE A 376 -8.56 -9.63 -19.40
N MET A 377 -9.42 -9.60 -18.38
CA MET A 377 -9.01 -9.40 -16.99
C MET A 377 -9.83 -10.29 -16.05
N ASN A 378 -9.39 -10.46 -14.80
CA ASN A 378 -10.22 -11.02 -13.75
C ASN A 378 -11.54 -10.23 -13.60
N SER A 379 -12.65 -10.93 -13.36
CA SER A 379 -14.00 -10.35 -13.14
C SER A 379 -14.09 -9.31 -12.01
N LYS A 380 -13.10 -9.25 -11.13
CA LYS A 380 -12.98 -8.28 -10.03
C LYS A 380 -12.03 -7.11 -10.29
N ALA A 381 -11.41 -7.03 -11.47
CA ALA A 381 -10.44 -5.98 -11.77
C ALA A 381 -11.06 -4.57 -11.67
N ASN A 382 -10.54 -3.73 -10.78
CA ASN A 382 -11.00 -2.37 -10.56
C ASN A 382 -10.45 -1.43 -11.65
N THR A 383 -11.07 -1.39 -12.83
CA THR A 383 -10.47 -0.70 -13.99
C THR A 383 -10.33 0.82 -13.87
N LYS A 384 -10.87 1.45 -12.81
CA LYS A 384 -10.52 2.84 -12.42
C LYS A 384 -9.04 3.00 -12.11
N GLU A 385 -8.41 1.96 -11.57
CA GLU A 385 -7.03 1.93 -11.08
C GLU A 385 -6.00 1.99 -12.23
N GLY A 386 -6.24 1.23 -13.31
CA GLY A 386 -5.45 1.28 -14.55
C GLY A 386 -5.98 2.23 -15.63
N SER A 387 -7.04 3.00 -15.39
CA SER A 387 -7.76 3.83 -16.38
C SER A 387 -8.32 3.07 -17.62
N LEU A 388 -8.45 1.74 -17.55
CA LEU A 388 -8.81 0.87 -18.68
C LEU A 388 -10.33 0.78 -18.90
N THR A 389 -10.85 1.64 -19.79
CA THR A 389 -12.30 1.81 -20.00
C THR A 389 -13.03 0.67 -20.72
N ARG A 390 -12.33 -0.34 -21.26
CA ARG A 390 -12.92 -1.47 -22.01
C ARG A 390 -12.17 -2.77 -21.75
N PHE A 391 -12.84 -3.75 -21.14
CA PHE A 391 -12.30 -5.10 -20.93
C PHE A 391 -13.42 -6.15 -21.00
N THR A 392 -13.02 -7.41 -21.13
CA THR A 392 -13.87 -8.60 -20.99
C THR A 392 -13.45 -9.34 -19.71
N ALA A 393 -14.40 -9.66 -18.85
CA ALA A 393 -14.11 -10.47 -17.66
C ALA A 393 -13.75 -11.91 -18.08
N ALA A 394 -12.77 -12.52 -17.41
CA ALA A 394 -12.41 -13.93 -17.62
C ALA A 394 -13.62 -14.85 -17.42
N SER A 395 -14.51 -14.50 -16.48
CA SER A 395 -15.78 -15.18 -16.22
C SER A 395 -16.84 -15.06 -17.34
N SER A 396 -16.58 -14.29 -18.40
CA SER A 396 -17.43 -14.24 -19.61
C SER A 396 -17.10 -15.37 -20.61
N PHE A 397 -15.97 -16.07 -20.44
CA PHE A 397 -15.60 -17.22 -21.25
C PHE A 397 -16.19 -18.53 -20.68
N LYS A 398 -16.11 -19.61 -21.46
CA LYS A 398 -16.77 -20.88 -21.14
C LYS A 398 -16.20 -21.49 -19.85
N GLU A 399 -17.03 -21.64 -18.82
CA GLU A 399 -16.61 -22.26 -17.56
C GLU A 399 -16.05 -23.68 -17.76
N SER A 400 -14.91 -23.94 -17.11
CA SER A 400 -14.16 -25.19 -17.17
C SER A 400 -13.46 -25.46 -15.84
N ASN A 401 -12.94 -26.67 -15.67
CA ASN A 401 -12.00 -26.98 -14.60
C ASN A 401 -10.58 -27.18 -15.16
N SER A 402 -9.61 -26.94 -14.29
CA SER A 402 -8.18 -27.11 -14.50
C SER A 402 -7.58 -27.78 -13.26
N SER A 403 -6.32 -28.23 -13.33
CA SER A 403 -5.61 -28.77 -12.16
C SER A 403 -5.33 -27.73 -11.05
N LEU A 404 -5.69 -26.45 -11.22
CA LEU A 404 -5.64 -25.43 -10.18
C LEU A 404 -7.04 -25.03 -9.66
N GLY A 405 -8.10 -25.68 -10.13
CA GLY A 405 -9.50 -25.45 -9.76
C GLY A 405 -10.35 -24.86 -10.90
N LYS A 406 -11.40 -24.11 -10.54
CA LYS A 406 -12.27 -23.41 -11.49
C LYS A 406 -11.45 -22.51 -12.42
N SER A 407 -11.84 -22.50 -13.68
CA SER A 407 -11.19 -21.78 -14.78
C SER A 407 -12.22 -21.40 -15.84
N TYR A 408 -11.80 -20.61 -16.83
CA TYR A 408 -12.60 -20.32 -18.01
C TYR A 408 -11.76 -20.58 -19.25
N ASP A 409 -12.31 -21.36 -20.17
CA ASP A 409 -11.67 -21.83 -21.39
C ASP A 409 -11.85 -20.75 -22.48
N LEU A 410 -10.73 -20.14 -22.90
CA LEU A 410 -10.72 -19.01 -23.82
C LEU A 410 -11.27 -19.36 -25.21
N PHE A 411 -11.12 -20.62 -25.63
CA PHE A 411 -11.45 -21.07 -26.98
C PHE A 411 -12.42 -22.26 -27.05
N GLY A 412 -12.69 -22.90 -25.91
CA GLY A 412 -13.60 -24.05 -25.79
C GLY A 412 -12.94 -25.41 -26.05
N ASP A 413 -11.62 -25.44 -26.26
CA ASP A 413 -10.79 -26.63 -26.54
C ASP A 413 -9.70 -26.91 -25.47
N LYS A 414 -9.78 -26.25 -24.31
CA LYS A 414 -8.84 -26.34 -23.16
C LYS A 414 -7.38 -25.98 -23.46
N THR A 415 -7.09 -25.35 -24.60
CA THR A 415 -5.70 -24.96 -24.93
C THR A 415 -5.17 -23.81 -24.07
N ILE A 416 -6.02 -22.83 -23.75
CA ILE A 416 -5.70 -21.69 -22.87
C ILE A 416 -6.82 -21.56 -21.84
N GLN A 417 -6.49 -21.77 -20.57
CA GLN A 417 -7.42 -21.65 -19.45
C GLN A 417 -7.07 -20.43 -18.59
N LEU A 418 -8.04 -19.52 -18.46
CA LEU A 418 -8.02 -18.35 -17.60
C LEU A 418 -8.36 -18.77 -16.17
N ILE A 419 -7.56 -18.39 -15.17
CA ILE A 419 -7.74 -18.84 -13.78
C ILE A 419 -7.69 -17.64 -12.81
N GLU A 420 -8.84 -17.25 -12.29
CA GLU A 420 -9.01 -16.15 -11.33
C GLU A 420 -8.53 -16.58 -9.94
N LYS A 421 -7.43 -16.01 -9.46
CA LYS A 421 -6.67 -16.55 -8.31
C LYS A 421 -6.17 -15.48 -7.33
N PRO A 422 -7.09 -14.69 -6.73
CA PRO A 422 -6.71 -13.59 -5.84
C PRO A 422 -5.84 -14.06 -4.67
N GLY A 423 -4.74 -13.37 -4.45
CA GLY A 423 -3.76 -13.60 -3.39
C GLY A 423 -2.78 -12.42 -3.26
N HIS A 424 -2.18 -12.02 -4.38
CA HIS A 424 -1.35 -10.84 -4.49
C HIS A 424 -2.22 -9.57 -4.59
N THR A 425 -3.14 -9.53 -5.54
CA THR A 425 -4.27 -8.58 -5.56
C THR A 425 -5.60 -9.30 -5.25
N ASP A 426 -6.69 -8.54 -5.16
CA ASP A 426 -8.06 -9.09 -5.16
C ASP A 426 -8.53 -9.57 -6.56
N SER A 427 -7.71 -9.37 -7.60
CA SER A 427 -8.06 -9.53 -9.01
C SER A 427 -7.00 -10.27 -9.84
N ASP A 428 -6.15 -11.12 -9.24
CA ASP A 428 -5.11 -11.82 -10.00
C ASP A 428 -5.69 -12.80 -11.04
N LEU A 429 -5.12 -12.81 -12.24
CA LEU A 429 -5.44 -13.73 -13.32
C LEU A 429 -4.18 -14.50 -13.77
N MET A 430 -4.24 -15.82 -13.71
CA MET A 430 -3.21 -16.70 -14.30
C MET A 430 -3.70 -17.34 -15.60
N LEU A 431 -2.77 -17.64 -16.52
CA LEU A 431 -3.03 -18.40 -17.74
C LEU A 431 -2.32 -19.75 -17.69
N LEU A 432 -3.10 -20.83 -17.71
CA LEU A 432 -2.60 -22.19 -17.93
C LEU A 432 -2.69 -22.50 -19.43
N VAL A 433 -1.55 -22.76 -20.07
CA VAL A 433 -1.41 -22.92 -21.51
C VAL A 433 -0.91 -24.32 -21.85
N THR A 434 -1.65 -25.05 -22.68
CA THR A 434 -1.30 -26.39 -23.15
C THR A 434 -0.40 -26.32 -24.39
N LEU A 435 0.92 -26.38 -24.17
CA LEU A 435 1.91 -26.51 -25.25
C LEU A 435 2.20 -27.99 -25.55
N ASN A 436 2.72 -28.28 -26.74
CA ASN A 436 2.94 -29.65 -27.24
C ASN A 436 3.76 -30.54 -26.28
N GLN A 437 4.75 -29.97 -25.59
CA GLN A 437 5.73 -30.72 -24.80
C GLN A 437 5.53 -30.59 -23.30
N GLY A 438 4.41 -29.98 -22.87
CA GLY A 438 4.00 -29.86 -21.48
C GLY A 438 3.23 -28.57 -21.22
N PRO A 439 2.25 -28.55 -20.31
CA PRO A 439 1.55 -27.33 -19.94
C PRO A 439 2.50 -26.33 -19.27
N VAL A 440 2.21 -25.05 -19.39
CA VAL A 440 2.90 -23.96 -18.69
C VAL A 440 1.91 -23.09 -17.95
N LEU A 441 2.29 -22.58 -16.77
CA LEU A 441 1.52 -21.60 -16.01
C LEU A 441 2.19 -20.26 -16.11
N LEU A 442 1.54 -19.32 -16.79
CA LEU A 442 1.89 -17.91 -16.76
C LEU A 442 1.17 -17.31 -15.55
N SER A 443 1.92 -17.09 -14.48
CA SER A 443 1.31 -16.80 -13.16
C SER A 443 1.13 -15.30 -12.87
N GLY A 444 1.88 -14.43 -13.54
CA GLY A 444 2.01 -13.05 -13.10
C GLY A 444 2.41 -13.01 -11.62
N ASP A 445 1.88 -12.04 -10.89
CA ASP A 445 2.24 -11.87 -9.47
C ASP A 445 1.45 -12.76 -8.51
N ALA A 446 0.60 -13.67 -9.01
CA ALA A 446 0.11 -14.80 -8.19
C ALA A 446 1.25 -15.77 -7.79
N VAL A 447 2.40 -15.70 -8.48
CA VAL A 447 3.72 -16.15 -8.00
C VAL A 447 4.77 -15.15 -8.51
N VAL A 448 5.09 -14.12 -7.73
CA VAL A 448 6.07 -13.08 -8.11
C VAL A 448 7.47 -13.69 -8.35
N HIS A 449 7.92 -14.59 -7.48
CA HIS A 449 9.30 -15.09 -7.48
C HIS A 449 9.42 -16.61 -7.37
N ASP A 450 10.43 -17.19 -8.02
CA ASP A 450 10.81 -18.61 -7.86
C ASP A 450 11.25 -18.91 -6.42
N ASP A 451 11.95 -17.95 -5.78
CA ASP A 451 12.38 -18.05 -4.38
C ASP A 451 11.19 -18.09 -3.40
N TRP A 452 10.06 -17.45 -3.76
CA TRP A 452 8.82 -17.49 -2.98
C TRP A 452 8.01 -18.75 -3.31
N LEU A 453 7.97 -19.17 -4.58
CA LEU A 453 7.44 -20.49 -4.95
C LEU A 453 8.10 -21.62 -4.16
N LYS A 454 9.36 -21.48 -3.76
CA LYS A 454 10.14 -22.49 -3.03
C LYS A 454 10.27 -22.28 -1.51
N SER A 455 9.72 -21.21 -0.94
CA SER A 455 9.75 -20.93 0.51
C SER A 455 8.36 -20.76 1.12
N ASN A 456 8.18 -20.98 2.43
CA ASN A 456 6.86 -20.83 3.06
C ASN A 456 6.46 -19.37 3.32
N ASP A 457 7.26 -18.42 2.84
CA ASP A 457 6.93 -17.01 2.72
C ASP A 457 5.76 -16.79 1.74
N VAL A 458 4.87 -15.85 2.03
CA VAL A 458 3.65 -15.58 1.22
C VAL A 458 3.73 -14.27 0.45
N GLU A 459 4.94 -13.90 0.02
CA GLU A 459 5.24 -12.62 -0.63
C GLU A 459 5.23 -11.42 0.33
N ARG A 460 5.85 -10.32 -0.10
CA ARG A 460 6.09 -9.16 0.79
C ARG A 460 4.88 -8.23 0.97
N LEU A 461 3.98 -8.14 -0.01
CA LEU A 461 2.81 -7.25 -0.02
C LEU A 461 1.51 -7.90 -0.56
N PRO A 462 1.20 -9.18 -0.26
CA PRO A 462 -0.04 -9.79 -0.73
C PRO A 462 -1.29 -9.13 -0.10
N THR A 463 -2.29 -8.81 -0.92
CA THR A 463 -3.60 -8.34 -0.46
C THR A 463 -4.30 -9.43 0.37
N GLN A 464 -4.10 -10.70 0.04
CA GLN A 464 -4.70 -11.84 0.75
C GLN A 464 -3.68 -12.96 1.05
N PRO A 465 -2.83 -12.78 2.09
CA PRO A 465 -1.71 -13.67 2.42
C PRO A 465 -2.06 -15.17 2.46
N ALA A 466 -3.22 -15.54 3.04
CA ALA A 466 -3.64 -16.92 3.17
C ALA A 466 -4.00 -17.57 1.82
N LYS A 467 -4.54 -16.80 0.87
CA LYS A 467 -4.85 -17.28 -0.49
C LYS A 467 -3.59 -17.38 -1.34
N ALA A 468 -2.64 -16.43 -1.20
CA ALA A 468 -1.31 -16.54 -1.79
C ALA A 468 -0.61 -17.84 -1.34
N ALA A 469 -0.67 -18.17 -0.03
CA ALA A 469 -0.16 -19.43 0.50
C ALA A 469 -0.80 -20.68 -0.15
N GLN A 470 -2.14 -20.67 -0.29
CA GLN A 470 -2.90 -21.76 -0.90
C GLN A 470 -2.59 -21.91 -2.40
N ASN A 471 -2.50 -20.80 -3.14
CA ASN A 471 -2.14 -20.80 -4.56
C ASN A 471 -0.73 -21.36 -4.77
N ARG A 472 0.27 -20.83 -4.05
CA ARG A 472 1.65 -21.32 -4.04
C ARG A 472 1.74 -22.82 -3.73
N ASN A 473 1.03 -23.29 -2.70
CA ASN A 473 1.01 -24.71 -2.33
C ASN A 473 0.38 -25.59 -3.42
N ASN A 474 -0.73 -25.15 -4.00
CA ASN A 474 -1.38 -25.86 -5.11
C ASN A 474 -0.47 -25.92 -6.35
N ILE A 475 0.27 -24.85 -6.66
CA ILE A 475 1.22 -24.83 -7.78
C ILE A 475 2.38 -25.81 -7.54
N ARG A 476 2.99 -25.84 -6.34
CA ARG A 476 4.00 -26.85 -5.96
C ARG A 476 3.49 -28.28 -6.11
N ASN A 477 2.27 -28.53 -5.66
CA ASN A 477 1.64 -29.84 -5.73
C ASN A 477 1.39 -30.28 -7.19
N LEU A 478 1.27 -29.33 -8.12
CA LEU A 478 1.18 -29.60 -9.56
C LEU A 478 2.57 -29.84 -10.18
N GLU A 479 3.58 -29.02 -9.87
CA GLU A 479 4.99 -29.25 -10.27
C GLU A 479 5.50 -30.63 -9.81
N THR A 480 5.19 -31.01 -8.57
CA THR A 480 5.57 -32.31 -7.98
C THR A 480 4.89 -33.50 -8.67
N LYS A 481 3.68 -33.29 -9.21
CA LYS A 481 2.86 -34.34 -9.84
C LYS A 481 3.03 -34.45 -11.36
N MET A 482 3.55 -33.42 -12.02
CA MET A 482 3.59 -33.31 -13.50
C MET A 482 4.95 -32.72 -13.93
N PRO A 483 6.00 -33.52 -14.11
CA PRO A 483 7.37 -33.05 -14.38
C PRO A 483 7.56 -32.23 -15.67
N GLU A 484 6.61 -32.31 -16.62
CA GLU A 484 6.58 -31.47 -17.82
C GLU A 484 5.97 -30.07 -17.61
N PHE A 485 5.38 -29.80 -16.44
CA PHE A 485 4.81 -28.52 -16.06
C PHE A 485 5.91 -27.49 -15.78
N ILE A 486 5.74 -26.27 -16.30
CA ILE A 486 6.67 -25.16 -16.03
C ILE A 486 5.87 -23.95 -15.56
N VAL A 487 6.19 -23.47 -14.36
CA VAL A 487 5.70 -22.20 -13.83
C VAL A 487 6.60 -21.08 -14.33
N PHE A 488 5.99 -20.02 -14.85
CA PHE A 488 6.63 -18.74 -15.14
C PHE A 488 6.18 -17.72 -14.09
N PRO A 489 7.05 -17.39 -13.10
CA PRO A 489 6.78 -16.34 -12.11
C PRO A 489 6.68 -14.96 -12.77
N GLY A 490 5.90 -14.05 -12.19
CA GLY A 490 5.76 -12.67 -12.67
C GLY A 490 7.09 -11.92 -12.78
N HIS A 491 8.06 -12.24 -11.92
CA HIS A 491 9.35 -11.54 -11.80
C HIS A 491 10.59 -12.47 -11.71
N ASP A 492 10.55 -13.67 -12.28
CA ASP A 492 11.77 -14.49 -12.50
C ASP A 492 11.68 -15.25 -13.83
N MET A 493 12.85 -15.69 -14.33
CA MET A 493 12.92 -16.61 -15.47
C MET A 493 13.17 -18.04 -14.97
N PRO A 494 12.26 -19.01 -15.19
CA PRO A 494 12.45 -20.39 -14.76
C PRO A 494 13.52 -21.11 -15.59
N ASN A 495 14.05 -22.20 -15.04
CA ASN A 495 14.98 -23.07 -15.76
C ASN A 495 14.23 -23.93 -16.78
N ILE A 496 14.15 -23.48 -18.03
CA ILE A 496 13.51 -24.23 -19.13
C ILE A 496 14.37 -25.46 -19.50
N PRO A 497 13.84 -26.69 -19.44
CA PRO A 497 14.52 -27.89 -19.92
C PRO A 497 14.83 -27.83 -21.42
N LYS A 498 16.04 -28.24 -21.82
CA LYS A 498 16.54 -28.14 -23.22
C LYS A 498 15.69 -28.85 -24.28
N ASN A 499 14.79 -29.75 -23.90
CA ASN A 499 13.87 -30.45 -24.79
C ASN A 499 12.58 -29.66 -25.08
N ARG A 500 12.30 -28.55 -24.37
CA ARG A 500 11.15 -27.65 -24.62
C ARG A 500 11.43 -26.74 -25.82
N THR A 501 11.37 -27.32 -27.01
CA THR A 501 11.45 -26.60 -28.29
C THR A 501 10.20 -25.78 -28.62
N ASP A 502 9.11 -26.00 -27.89
CA ASP A 502 7.85 -25.25 -27.93
C ASP A 502 7.87 -23.92 -27.13
N ILE A 503 9.01 -23.57 -26.55
CA ILE A 503 9.23 -22.30 -25.84
C ILE A 503 10.45 -21.57 -26.43
N HIS A 504 10.24 -20.32 -26.85
CA HIS A 504 11.23 -19.48 -27.50
C HIS A 504 11.56 -18.26 -26.63
N ILE A 505 12.79 -18.18 -26.11
CA ILE A 505 13.27 -16.98 -25.41
C ILE A 505 13.74 -15.97 -26.46
N ILE A 506 13.02 -14.85 -26.59
CA ILE A 506 13.38 -13.76 -27.50
C ILE A 506 14.32 -12.80 -26.79
N ASN A 507 15.34 -12.33 -27.52
CA ASN A 507 16.42 -11.49 -27.02
C ASN A 507 16.99 -11.96 -25.65
N PRO A 508 17.57 -13.17 -25.50
CA PRO A 508 18.01 -13.70 -24.20
C PRO A 508 18.99 -12.79 -23.42
N GLU A 509 19.70 -11.91 -24.11
CA GLU A 509 20.54 -10.86 -23.51
C GLU A 509 19.75 -9.84 -22.67
N PHE A 510 18.47 -9.62 -22.94
CA PHE A 510 17.58 -8.74 -22.18
C PHE A 510 17.25 -9.29 -20.78
N PHE A 511 17.47 -10.58 -20.53
CA PHE A 511 17.36 -11.18 -19.18
C PHE A 511 18.64 -10.99 -18.34
N LYS A 512 19.69 -10.33 -18.86
CA LYS A 512 20.94 -10.07 -18.15
C LYS A 512 21.02 -8.60 -17.70
N THR A 513 20.90 -8.38 -16.39
CA THR A 513 20.94 -7.04 -15.74
C THR A 513 22.11 -6.15 -16.16
N ARG A 514 23.28 -6.73 -16.47
CA ARG A 514 24.49 -6.01 -16.93
C ARG A 514 24.23 -5.16 -18.18
N ASN A 515 23.31 -5.55 -19.05
CA ASN A 515 23.04 -4.92 -20.34
C ASN A 515 22.20 -3.62 -20.25
N LEU A 516 21.83 -3.19 -19.02
CA LEU A 516 21.11 -1.95 -18.71
C LEU A 516 21.94 -0.92 -17.91
N ASN A 517 23.28 -1.01 -17.98
CA ASN A 517 24.20 -0.19 -17.17
C ASN A 517 23.81 -0.19 -15.68
N ILE A 518 23.51 -1.39 -15.16
CA ILE A 518 23.14 -1.59 -13.76
C ILE A 518 24.40 -1.80 -12.93
N LYS A 519 24.69 -0.83 -12.06
CA LYS A 519 25.59 -0.93 -10.91
C LYS A 519 24.78 -1.24 -9.64
#